data_AF-A0A7S6S4F0-F1
#
_entry.id   AF-A0A7S6S4F0-F1
#
_cell.length_a   1.000
_cell.length_b   1.000
_cell.length_c   1.000
_cell.angle_alpha   90.00
_cell.angle_beta   90.00
_cell.angle_gamma   90.00
#
_symmetry.space_group_name_H-M   'P 1'
#
loop_
_entity.id
_entity.type
_entity.pdbx_description
1 polymer ?
#
loop_
_entity_poly.entity_id
_entity_poly.type
_entity_poly.pdbx_seq_one_letter_code
_entity_poly.pdbx_strand_id
1 'polypeptide(L)'
;MLSIPQIRHLVDARAYERLIDRVLTSGRSGNLSVRLRLGAPQAQPPAALGLALQRVVELTYGPTPLAADLATRIIHLQRADGLFGGEAAESDAPPESGDRHTLTSTPEGDRPVGSVGGVSGSFAFPGGSRASAAASGAEPVSPAATAAALRGLIEHRRQRVESGAAPDPVVEASIDRALFALAQRQQWNGLIGEDAVEGAIVLWQLGGVPRFRQAVRFADLCEAVDTVGEGVVTHELARLAHAMAA
;
A
#
# COMPACT_ATOMS: atom_id res chain seq x y z
N MET A 1 3.87 23.54 -7.37
CA MET A 1 3.64 22.88 -6.07
C MET A 1 2.17 22.46 -5.96
N LEU A 2 1.92 21.23 -5.53
CA LEU A 2 0.57 20.69 -5.27
C LEU A 2 0.14 20.99 -3.82
N SER A 3 -1.04 21.58 -3.63
CA SER A 3 -1.59 21.96 -2.30
C SER A 3 -2.63 20.96 -1.76
N ILE A 4 -2.92 21.01 -0.45
CA ILE A 4 -3.92 20.14 0.20
C ILE A 4 -5.31 20.21 -0.46
N PRO A 5 -5.89 21.40 -0.74
CA PRO A 5 -7.18 21.47 -1.45
C PRO A 5 -7.14 20.86 -2.85
N GLN A 6 -6.01 21.00 -3.57
CA GLN A 6 -5.84 20.40 -4.90
C GLN A 6 -5.75 18.88 -4.83
N ILE A 7 -5.07 18.32 -3.82
CA ILE A 7 -5.02 16.87 -3.59
C ILE A 7 -6.43 16.34 -3.34
N ARG A 8 -7.16 16.94 -2.39
CA ARG A 8 -8.55 16.58 -2.09
C ARG A 8 -9.41 16.60 -3.35
N HIS A 9 -9.39 17.70 -4.10
CA HIS A 9 -10.17 17.83 -5.32
C HIS A 9 -9.84 16.75 -6.37
N LEU A 10 -8.56 16.44 -6.59
CA LEU A 10 -8.15 15.40 -7.55
C LEU A 10 -8.54 14.00 -7.08
N VAL A 11 -8.46 13.72 -5.78
CA VAL A 11 -8.88 12.44 -5.19
C VAL A 11 -10.39 12.26 -5.29
N ASP A 12 -11.16 13.28 -4.92
CA ASP A 12 -12.63 13.24 -4.97
C ASP A 12 -13.14 13.13 -6.41
N ALA A 13 -12.47 13.79 -7.36
CA ALA A 13 -12.74 13.64 -8.79
C ALA A 13 -12.21 12.33 -9.41
N ARG A 14 -11.59 11.44 -8.61
CA ARG A 14 -10.89 10.22 -9.06
C ARG A 14 -9.92 10.47 -10.23
N ALA A 15 -9.33 11.66 -10.29
CA ALA A 15 -8.42 12.10 -11.35
C ALA A 15 -6.99 11.60 -11.08
N TYR A 16 -6.84 10.29 -10.92
CA TYR A 16 -5.62 9.65 -10.41
C TYR A 16 -4.40 9.84 -11.30
N GLU A 17 -4.57 9.86 -12.62
CA GLU A 17 -3.46 10.07 -13.59
C GLU A 17 -2.83 11.44 -13.37
N ARG A 18 -3.69 12.47 -13.35
CA ARG A 18 -3.30 13.86 -13.08
C ARG A 18 -2.68 14.00 -11.69
N LEU A 19 -3.17 13.26 -10.70
CA LEU A 19 -2.63 13.28 -9.35
C LEU A 19 -1.21 12.71 -9.30
N ILE A 20 -0.96 11.54 -9.90
CA ILE A 20 0.36 10.93 -10.02
C ILE A 20 1.32 11.90 -10.72
N ASP A 21 0.91 12.44 -11.87
CA ASP A 21 1.72 13.39 -12.63
C ASP A 21 2.10 14.63 -11.82
N ARG A 22 1.14 15.23 -11.11
CA ARG A 22 1.40 16.43 -10.32
C ARG A 22 2.25 16.16 -9.09
N VAL A 23 2.16 14.98 -8.48
CA VAL A 23 3.02 14.61 -7.34
C VAL A 23 4.45 14.37 -7.81
N LEU A 24 4.63 13.59 -8.88
CA LEU A 24 5.96 13.23 -9.39
C LEU A 24 6.72 14.45 -9.94
N THR A 25 6.03 15.33 -10.68
CA THR A 25 6.61 16.58 -11.19
C THR A 25 6.93 17.60 -10.09
N SER A 26 6.30 17.51 -8.91
CA SER A 26 6.50 18.46 -7.81
C SER A 26 7.72 18.18 -6.94
N GLY A 27 8.49 17.09 -7.15
CA GLY A 27 9.77 16.92 -6.44
C GLY A 27 10.24 15.50 -6.17
N ARG A 28 9.79 14.49 -6.92
CA ARG A 28 10.06 13.08 -6.56
C ARG A 28 10.75 12.26 -7.64
N SER A 29 10.38 12.45 -8.90
CA SER A 29 11.13 11.93 -10.06
C SER A 29 10.44 12.38 -11.34
N GLY A 30 11.19 12.99 -12.27
CA GLY A 30 10.71 13.31 -13.61
C GLY A 30 10.72 12.11 -14.57
N ASN A 31 10.98 10.89 -14.07
CA ASN A 31 11.24 9.72 -14.91
C ASN A 31 9.92 9.23 -15.54
N LEU A 32 9.87 9.26 -16.87
CA LEU A 32 8.71 8.83 -17.66
C LEU A 32 8.33 7.37 -17.40
N SER A 33 9.31 6.48 -17.20
CA SER A 33 9.03 5.05 -16.98
C SER A 33 8.27 4.81 -15.67
N VAL A 34 8.55 5.59 -14.63
CA VAL A 34 7.81 5.53 -13.35
C VAL A 34 6.37 6.00 -13.55
N ARG A 35 6.18 7.10 -14.29
CA ARG A 35 4.84 7.61 -14.62
C ARG A 35 4.02 6.58 -15.40
N LEU A 36 4.61 5.96 -16.43
CA LEU A 36 3.94 4.94 -17.24
C LEU A 36 3.56 3.70 -16.41
N ARG A 37 4.44 3.23 -15.53
CA ARG A 37 4.15 2.05 -14.67
C ARG A 37 3.07 2.35 -13.64
N LEU A 38 3.18 3.46 -12.92
CA LEU A 38 2.20 3.83 -11.90
C LEU A 38 0.87 4.32 -12.51
N GLY A 39 0.88 4.80 -13.75
CA GLY A 39 -0.30 5.23 -14.49
C GLY A 39 -1.07 4.09 -15.17
N ALA A 40 -0.58 2.84 -15.13
CA ALA A 40 -1.31 1.71 -15.67
C ALA A 40 -2.66 1.55 -14.94
N PRO A 41 -3.78 1.24 -15.64
CA PRO A 41 -5.13 1.30 -15.06
C PRO A 41 -5.29 0.57 -13.73
N GLN A 42 -4.71 -0.63 -13.59
CA GLN A 42 -4.83 -1.42 -12.35
C GLN A 42 -3.93 -0.90 -11.21
N ALA A 43 -2.81 -0.27 -11.56
CA ALA A 43 -1.84 0.31 -10.63
C ALA A 43 -2.27 1.69 -10.11
N GLN A 44 -3.09 2.38 -10.90
CA GLN A 44 -3.31 3.81 -10.79
C GLN A 44 -4.01 4.22 -9.49
N PRO A 45 -5.13 3.61 -9.03
CA PRO A 45 -5.76 4.01 -7.78
C PRO A 45 -4.84 3.85 -6.54
N PRO A 46 -4.25 2.68 -6.25
CA PRO A 46 -3.41 2.54 -5.06
C PRO A 46 -2.14 3.39 -5.13
N ALA A 47 -1.52 3.53 -6.31
CA ALA A 47 -0.37 4.40 -6.49
C ALA A 47 -0.70 5.86 -6.23
N ALA A 48 -1.79 6.36 -6.81
CA ALA A 48 -2.21 7.75 -6.66
C ALA A 48 -2.57 8.09 -5.21
N LEU A 49 -3.33 7.22 -4.53
CA LEU A 49 -3.70 7.42 -3.13
C LEU A 49 -2.49 7.34 -2.20
N GLY A 50 -1.57 6.40 -2.43
CA GLY A 50 -0.33 6.29 -1.66
C GLY A 50 0.55 7.53 -1.76
N LEU A 51 0.79 7.99 -3.00
CA LEU A 51 1.54 9.21 -3.28
C LEU A 51 0.85 10.47 -2.72
N ALA A 52 -0.48 10.53 -2.80
CA ALA A 52 -1.26 11.61 -2.22
C ALA A 52 -1.17 11.63 -0.69
N LEU A 53 -1.33 10.49 -0.03
CA LEU A 53 -1.21 10.36 1.42
C LEU A 53 0.18 10.79 1.87
N GLN A 54 1.21 10.32 1.20
CA GLN A 54 2.58 10.74 1.48
C GLN A 54 2.75 12.25 1.32
N ARG A 55 2.21 12.84 0.24
CA ARG A 55 2.30 14.28 0.03
C ARG A 55 1.52 15.09 1.06
N VAL A 56 0.37 14.59 1.52
CA VAL A 56 -0.40 15.21 2.61
C VAL A 56 0.44 15.22 3.89
N VAL A 57 1.06 14.09 4.24
CA VAL A 57 1.93 13.99 5.42
C VAL A 57 3.12 14.95 5.35
N GLU A 58 3.71 15.16 4.18
CA GLU A 58 4.79 16.15 4.00
C GLU A 58 4.34 17.60 4.17
N LEU A 59 3.10 17.90 3.78
CA LEU A 59 2.53 19.24 3.82
C LEU A 59 1.91 19.59 5.17
N THR A 60 1.74 18.61 6.06
CA THR A 60 1.09 18.80 7.37
C THR A 60 2.05 18.41 8.50
N TYR A 61 1.97 19.13 9.62
CA TYR A 61 2.80 18.84 10.80
C TYR A 61 2.14 17.85 11.77
N GLY A 62 1.04 17.21 11.36
CA GLY A 62 0.30 16.29 12.20
C GLY A 62 -0.85 15.60 11.47
N PRO A 63 -1.58 14.71 12.18
CA PRO A 63 -2.67 13.93 11.62
C PRO A 63 -3.78 14.85 11.12
N THR A 64 -4.30 14.55 9.93
CA THR A 64 -5.42 15.30 9.35
C THR A 64 -6.55 14.35 8.95
N PRO A 65 -7.81 14.84 8.90
CA PRO A 65 -8.93 14.04 8.42
C PRO A 65 -8.72 13.52 6.99
N LEU A 66 -8.07 14.31 6.13
CA LEU A 66 -7.74 13.90 4.76
C LEU A 66 -6.75 12.72 4.76
N ALA A 67 -5.71 12.75 5.59
CA ALA A 67 -4.75 11.65 5.68
C ALA A 67 -5.41 10.36 6.17
N ALA A 68 -6.32 10.45 7.15
CA ALA A 68 -7.08 9.30 7.65
C ALA A 68 -8.00 8.72 6.56
N ASP A 69 -8.76 9.57 5.86
CA ASP A 69 -9.62 9.16 4.73
C ASP A 69 -8.80 8.45 3.63
N LEU A 70 -7.68 9.03 3.21
CA LEU A 70 -6.79 8.40 2.22
C LEU A 70 -6.25 7.04 2.69
N ALA A 71 -5.84 6.92 3.95
CA ALA A 71 -5.38 5.65 4.50
C ALA A 71 -6.48 4.59 4.49
N THR A 72 -7.71 4.95 4.88
CA THR A 72 -8.87 4.05 4.81
C THR A 72 -9.15 3.61 3.37
N ARG A 73 -9.15 4.54 2.40
CA ARG A 73 -9.34 4.21 0.98
C ARG A 73 -8.27 3.27 0.46
N ILE A 74 -7.00 3.45 0.82
CA ILE A 74 -5.91 2.53 0.44
C ILE A 74 -6.15 1.13 1.03
N ILE A 75 -6.54 1.05 2.30
CA ILE A 75 -6.82 -0.24 2.96
C ILE A 75 -7.97 -0.98 2.28
N HIS A 76 -9.00 -0.27 1.80
CA HIS A 76 -10.09 -0.86 1.02
C HIS A 76 -9.65 -1.40 -0.35
N LEU A 77 -8.52 -0.93 -0.89
CA LEU A 77 -7.91 -1.49 -2.10
C LEU A 77 -7.01 -2.71 -1.81
N GLN A 78 -6.86 -3.11 -0.55
CA GLN A 78 -6.05 -4.28 -0.21
C GLN A 78 -6.83 -5.57 -0.49
N ARG A 79 -6.25 -6.41 -1.35
CA ARG A 79 -6.79 -7.73 -1.67
C ARG A 79 -6.46 -8.74 -0.57
N ALA A 80 -7.12 -9.89 -0.62
CA ALA A 80 -6.88 -10.99 0.33
C ALA A 80 -5.44 -11.52 0.30
N ASP A 81 -4.73 -11.37 -0.82
CA ASP A 81 -3.31 -11.72 -0.95
C ASP A 81 -2.36 -10.67 -0.33
N GLY A 82 -2.90 -9.56 0.19
CA GLY A 82 -2.16 -8.49 0.84
C GLY A 82 -1.66 -7.39 -0.10
N LEU A 83 -1.73 -7.59 -1.42
CA LEU A 83 -1.32 -6.57 -2.40
C LEU A 83 -2.41 -5.52 -2.58
N PHE A 84 -2.01 -4.31 -3.00
CA PHE A 84 -2.94 -3.21 -3.28
C PHE A 84 -3.20 -3.14 -4.79
N GLY A 85 -4.44 -3.35 -5.18
CA GLY A 85 -4.87 -3.32 -6.57
C GLY A 85 -6.37 -3.49 -6.63
N GLY A 86 -7.00 -2.96 -7.67
CA GLY A 86 -8.43 -3.08 -7.80
C GLY A 86 -8.87 -3.07 -9.26
N GLU A 87 -9.83 -3.93 -9.58
CA GLU A 87 -11.16 -3.38 -9.82
C GLU A 87 -11.76 -3.15 -8.43
N ALA A 88 -11.77 -1.91 -7.97
CA ALA A 88 -12.75 -1.54 -6.96
C ALA A 88 -14.08 -1.63 -7.68
N ALA A 89 -14.67 -2.84 -7.71
CA ALA A 89 -16.03 -3.04 -8.16
C ALA A 89 -16.85 -1.91 -7.54
N GLU A 90 -17.57 -1.19 -8.38
CA GLU A 90 -18.47 -0.08 -8.08
C GLU A 90 -19.56 -0.48 -7.06
N SER A 91 -19.17 -0.88 -5.86
CA SER A 91 -20.02 -0.92 -4.68
C SER A 91 -19.94 0.45 -3.99
N ASP A 92 -19.98 1.51 -4.79
CA ASP A 92 -20.21 2.87 -4.33
C ASP A 92 -21.62 3.27 -4.81
N ALA A 93 -22.60 2.39 -4.53
CA ALA A 93 -23.91 2.90 -4.20
C ALA A 93 -23.71 3.69 -2.89
N PRO A 94 -24.00 5.00 -2.86
CA PRO A 94 -23.93 5.75 -1.63
C PRO A 94 -24.78 5.01 -0.58
N PRO A 95 -24.41 5.03 0.71
CA PRO A 95 -25.34 4.61 1.74
C PRO A 95 -26.55 5.53 1.58
N GLU A 96 -27.66 5.00 1.07
CA GLU A 96 -28.93 5.68 1.14
C GLU A 96 -29.08 6.08 2.60
N SER A 97 -29.05 7.38 2.85
CA SER A 97 -29.46 7.99 4.11
C SER A 97 -30.95 7.72 4.24
N GLY A 98 -31.29 6.47 4.54
CA GLY A 98 -32.62 6.02 4.86
C GLY A 98 -32.95 6.61 6.22
N ASP A 99 -33.62 7.76 6.19
CA ASP A 99 -34.49 8.22 7.26
C ASP A 99 -35.36 7.04 7.71
N ARG A 100 -34.97 6.42 8.83
CA ARG A 100 -35.86 5.58 9.63
C ARG A 100 -35.87 6.11 11.05
N HIS A 101 -36.66 7.16 11.22
CA HIS A 101 -37.39 7.35 12.45
C HIS A 101 -38.27 6.10 12.68
N THR A 102 -37.79 5.19 13.52
CA THR A 102 -38.67 4.23 14.19
C THR A 102 -38.36 4.27 15.68
N LEU A 103 -39.18 5.04 16.39
CA LEU A 103 -39.37 4.94 17.82
C LEU A 103 -39.98 3.58 18.14
N THR A 104 -39.27 2.72 18.87
CA THR A 104 -39.91 1.63 19.63
C THR A 104 -39.03 1.17 20.80
N SER A 105 -39.43 1.66 21.97
CA SER A 105 -39.46 1.03 23.30
C SER A 105 -38.76 -0.33 23.53
N THR A 106 -37.95 -0.34 24.59
CA THR A 106 -37.48 -1.45 25.44
C THR A 106 -38.58 -2.48 25.78
N PRO A 107 -38.22 -3.77 25.99
CA PRO A 107 -37.97 -4.18 27.38
C PRO A 107 -36.81 -5.17 27.60
N GLU A 108 -36.36 -5.05 28.84
CA GLU A 108 -35.45 -5.83 29.67
C GLU A 108 -35.75 -7.34 29.67
N GLY A 109 -34.70 -8.16 29.54
CA GLY A 109 -34.80 -9.62 29.40
C GLY A 109 -33.52 -10.32 29.83
N ASP A 110 -33.46 -10.57 31.13
CA ASP A 110 -32.53 -11.37 31.92
C ASP A 110 -32.23 -12.77 31.31
N ARG A 111 -30.96 -13.20 31.29
CA ARG A 111 -30.54 -14.62 31.15
C ARG A 111 -29.02 -14.86 31.39
N PRO A 112 -28.63 -16.10 31.76
CA PRO A 112 -27.56 -16.38 32.72
C PRO A 112 -26.17 -16.64 32.13
N VAL A 113 -25.20 -16.58 33.04
CA VAL A 113 -23.78 -16.90 32.90
C VAL A 113 -23.58 -18.40 32.63
N GLY A 114 -23.13 -18.74 31.43
CA GLY A 114 -22.59 -20.06 31.08
C GLY A 114 -21.09 -19.94 30.77
N SER A 115 -20.26 -20.46 31.67
CA SER A 115 -18.80 -20.52 31.54
C SER A 115 -18.42 -21.63 30.55
N VAL A 116 -17.67 -21.29 29.50
CA VAL A 116 -17.20 -22.22 28.46
C VAL A 116 -15.76 -22.61 28.75
N GLY A 117 -15.52 -23.94 28.73
CA GLY A 117 -14.25 -24.58 29.01
C GLY A 117 -13.12 -24.27 28.04
N GLY A 118 -11.90 -24.48 28.53
CA GLY A 118 -10.64 -24.21 27.83
C GLY A 118 -10.46 -25.02 26.55
N VAL A 119 -9.95 -24.33 25.54
CA VAL A 119 -9.43 -24.93 24.30
C VAL A 119 -7.91 -24.75 24.31
N SER A 120 -7.19 -25.84 24.52
CA SER A 120 -5.77 -25.94 24.19
C SER A 120 -5.61 -25.99 22.67
N GLY A 121 -5.15 -24.91 22.07
CA GLY A 121 -4.78 -24.84 20.66
C GLY A 121 -3.40 -25.45 20.43
N SER A 122 -3.36 -26.66 19.86
CA SER A 122 -2.18 -27.24 19.24
C SER A 122 -1.91 -26.52 17.91
N PHE A 123 -0.77 -25.83 17.80
CA PHE A 123 -0.31 -25.22 16.55
C PHE A 123 0.34 -26.30 15.68
N ALA A 124 -0.42 -26.82 14.71
CA ALA A 124 0.12 -27.58 13.59
C ALA A 124 0.33 -26.64 12.40
N PHE A 125 1.59 -26.45 11.99
CA PHE A 125 1.95 -25.81 10.72
C PHE A 125 1.67 -26.78 9.57
N PRO A 126 0.77 -26.49 8.61
CA PRO A 126 0.70 -27.25 7.38
C PRO A 126 1.73 -26.69 6.39
N GLY A 127 2.70 -27.53 6.03
CA GLY A 127 3.59 -27.30 4.90
C GLY A 127 2.78 -27.02 3.63
N GLY A 128 3.08 -25.88 3.01
CA GLY A 128 2.34 -25.33 1.89
C GLY A 128 2.37 -26.23 0.65
N SER A 129 1.29 -26.96 0.43
CA SER A 129 0.89 -27.40 -0.89
C SER A 129 0.54 -26.15 -1.70
N ARG A 130 1.33 -25.85 -2.74
CA ARG A 130 1.01 -24.84 -3.75
C ARG A 130 -0.18 -25.35 -4.57
N ALA A 131 -1.38 -25.22 -4.00
CA ALA A 131 -2.62 -25.41 -4.72
C ALA A 131 -2.72 -24.29 -5.76
N SER A 132 -2.58 -24.70 -7.02
CA SER A 132 -2.80 -23.93 -8.23
C SER A 132 -4.15 -23.21 -8.17
N ALA A 133 -4.12 -21.90 -7.92
CA ALA A 133 -5.22 -20.99 -8.20
C ALA A 133 -5.13 -20.57 -9.67
N ALA A 134 -5.51 -21.48 -10.56
CA ALA A 134 -5.76 -21.16 -11.96
C ALA A 134 -7.21 -20.66 -12.10
N ALA A 135 -7.38 -19.62 -12.92
CA ALA A 135 -8.63 -19.13 -13.50
C ALA A 135 -9.52 -18.18 -12.67
N SER A 136 -8.91 -17.10 -12.16
CA SER A 136 -9.59 -15.79 -12.21
C SER A 136 -8.74 -14.92 -13.12
N GLY A 137 -9.32 -14.37 -14.20
CA GLY A 137 -8.66 -13.42 -15.11
C GLY A 137 -8.32 -12.08 -14.46
N ALA A 138 -8.15 -12.04 -13.14
CA ALA A 138 -7.71 -10.88 -12.41
C ALA A 138 -6.31 -10.52 -12.88
N GLU A 139 -6.21 -9.36 -13.52
CA GLU A 139 -4.93 -8.82 -13.97
C GLU A 139 -3.91 -8.80 -12.81
N PRO A 140 -2.63 -9.08 -13.11
CA PRO A 140 -1.59 -9.09 -12.10
C PRO A 140 -1.49 -7.71 -11.45
N VAL A 141 -1.54 -7.69 -10.11
CA VAL A 141 -1.36 -6.47 -9.33
C VAL A 141 0.10 -6.06 -9.41
N SER A 142 0.37 -4.82 -9.81
CA SER A 142 1.72 -4.27 -9.87
C SER A 142 2.34 -4.11 -8.47
N PRO A 143 3.49 -4.75 -8.19
CA PRO A 143 4.30 -4.46 -7.01
C PRO A 143 4.68 -2.98 -6.85
N ALA A 144 4.92 -2.25 -7.93
CA ALA A 144 5.22 -0.81 -7.86
C ALA A 144 4.07 0.00 -7.22
N ALA A 145 2.83 -0.32 -7.61
CA ALA A 145 1.64 0.33 -7.07
C ALA A 145 1.45 0.00 -5.58
N THR A 146 1.65 -1.27 -5.23
CA THR A 146 1.63 -1.73 -3.83
C THR A 146 2.69 -1.00 -2.99
N ALA A 147 3.89 -0.81 -3.53
CA ALA A 147 4.97 -0.12 -2.83
C ALA A 147 4.65 1.38 -2.60
N ALA A 148 4.07 2.06 -3.59
CA ALA A 148 3.64 3.45 -3.44
C ALA A 148 2.52 3.61 -2.39
N ALA A 149 1.50 2.74 -2.42
CA ALA A 149 0.45 2.68 -1.39
C ALA A 149 1.03 2.45 0.00
N LEU A 150 1.88 1.45 0.13
CA LEU A 150 2.52 1.06 1.37
C LEU A 150 3.39 2.18 1.95
N ARG A 151 4.15 2.90 1.11
CA ARG A 151 4.96 4.04 1.57
C ARG A 151 4.08 5.15 2.16
N GLY A 152 2.93 5.45 1.55
CA GLY A 152 1.95 6.38 2.10
C GLY A 152 1.46 5.98 3.50
N LEU A 153 1.08 4.71 3.68
CA LEU A 153 0.62 4.18 4.97
C LEU A 153 1.71 4.25 6.04
N ILE A 154 2.96 3.93 5.69
CA ILE A 154 4.10 3.99 6.62
C ILE A 154 4.35 5.43 7.10
N GLU A 155 4.31 6.41 6.19
CA GLU A 155 4.50 7.82 6.57
C GLU A 155 3.34 8.34 7.42
N HIS A 156 2.10 7.95 7.09
CA HIS A 156 0.94 8.27 7.92
C HIS A 156 1.08 7.70 9.34
N ARG A 157 1.48 6.42 9.45
CA ARG A 157 1.73 5.76 10.72
C ARG A 157 2.84 6.46 11.50
N ARG A 158 3.95 6.83 10.85
CA ARG A 158 5.07 7.56 11.46
C ARG A 158 4.59 8.90 12.03
N GLN A 159 3.88 9.70 11.23
CA GLN A 159 3.37 11.02 11.65
C GLN A 159 2.43 10.90 12.86
N ARG A 160 1.56 9.88 12.91
CA ARG A 160 0.68 9.65 14.07
C ARG A 160 1.47 9.39 15.35
N VAL A 161 2.47 8.51 15.28
CA VAL A 161 3.33 8.18 16.43
C VAL A 161 4.14 9.41 16.89
N GLU A 162 4.71 10.17 15.94
CA GLU A 162 5.45 11.41 16.24
C GLU A 162 4.56 12.48 16.89
N SER A 163 3.27 12.47 16.59
CA SER A 163 2.27 13.37 17.20
C SER A 163 1.73 12.86 18.54
N GLY A 164 2.27 11.75 19.07
CA GLY A 164 1.84 11.14 20.33
C GLY A 164 0.55 10.34 20.25
N ALA A 165 -0.02 10.14 19.06
CA ALA A 165 -1.20 9.30 18.88
C ALA A 165 -0.81 7.82 18.84
N ALA A 166 -1.66 6.96 19.39
CA ALA A 166 -1.48 5.51 19.27
C ALA A 166 -1.51 5.07 17.79
N PRO A 167 -0.67 4.10 17.40
CA PRO A 167 -0.70 3.54 16.06
C PRO A 167 -2.04 2.86 15.81
N ASP A 168 -2.55 3.01 14.59
CA ASP A 168 -3.81 2.40 14.19
C ASP A 168 -3.59 0.91 13.89
N PRO A 169 -4.24 -0.01 14.63
CA PRO A 169 -4.00 -1.44 14.46
C PRO A 169 -4.41 -1.96 13.07
N VAL A 170 -5.38 -1.33 12.43
CA VAL A 170 -5.82 -1.72 11.07
C VAL A 170 -4.76 -1.33 10.04
N VAL A 171 -4.16 -0.15 10.20
CA VAL A 171 -3.05 0.31 9.35
C VAL A 171 -1.84 -0.59 9.53
N GLU A 172 -1.47 -0.94 10.77
CA GLU A 172 -0.35 -1.86 11.04
C GLU A 172 -0.56 -3.24 10.40
N ALA A 173 -1.74 -3.83 10.59
CA ALA A 173 -2.05 -5.12 9.99
C ALA A 173 -2.03 -5.07 8.45
N SER A 174 -2.45 -3.95 7.86
CA SER A 174 -2.40 -3.74 6.41
C SER A 174 -0.96 -3.62 5.89
N ILE A 175 -0.11 -2.85 6.59
CA ILE A 175 1.32 -2.73 6.29
C ILE A 175 1.99 -4.10 6.33
N ASP A 176 1.70 -4.91 7.36
CA ASP A 176 2.35 -6.20 7.56
C ASP A 176 1.96 -7.21 6.48
N ARG A 177 0.68 -7.26 6.11
CA ARG A 177 0.21 -8.08 4.99
C ARG A 177 0.86 -7.67 3.67
N ALA A 178 0.94 -6.37 3.39
CA ALA A 178 1.51 -5.87 2.14
C ALA A 178 3.03 -6.13 2.05
N LEU A 179 3.76 -5.94 3.15
CA LEU A 179 5.19 -6.27 3.23
C LEU A 179 5.42 -7.76 3.00
N PHE A 180 4.66 -8.62 3.66
CA PHE A 180 4.75 -10.06 3.47
C PHE A 180 4.43 -10.45 2.01
N ALA A 181 3.36 -9.89 1.44
CA ALA A 181 2.96 -10.16 0.06
C ALA A 181 4.04 -9.74 -0.96
N LEU A 182 4.65 -8.56 -0.78
CA LEU A 182 5.76 -8.11 -1.61
C LEU A 182 6.99 -9.00 -1.47
N ALA A 183 7.32 -9.45 -0.26
CA ALA A 183 8.43 -10.38 -0.04
C ALA A 183 8.21 -11.72 -0.75
N GLN A 184 6.99 -12.24 -0.77
CA GLN A 184 6.63 -13.46 -1.50
C GLN A 184 6.71 -13.29 -3.03
N ARG A 185 6.70 -12.05 -3.54
CA ARG A 185 6.88 -11.74 -4.97
C ARG A 185 8.35 -11.61 -5.37
N GLN A 186 9.29 -11.73 -4.43
CA GLN A 186 10.71 -11.71 -4.75
C GLN A 186 11.09 -12.94 -5.58
N GLN A 187 11.57 -12.70 -6.79
CA GLN A 187 12.02 -13.73 -7.72
C GLN A 187 13.35 -14.35 -7.26
N TRP A 188 13.75 -15.44 -7.91
CA TRP A 188 15.02 -16.12 -7.64
C TRP A 188 16.23 -15.24 -7.94
N ASN A 189 16.11 -14.34 -8.92
CA ASN A 189 17.12 -13.35 -9.28
C ASN A 189 17.17 -12.15 -8.33
N GLY A 190 16.37 -12.13 -7.25
CA GLY A 190 16.33 -11.04 -6.28
C GLY A 190 15.36 -9.90 -6.59
N LEU A 191 14.89 -9.75 -7.83
CA LEU A 191 13.96 -8.68 -8.23
C LEU A 191 12.55 -8.88 -7.64
N ILE A 192 11.84 -7.77 -7.46
CA ILE A 192 10.42 -7.75 -7.09
C ILE A 192 9.65 -7.09 -8.23
N GLY A 193 8.78 -7.84 -8.89
CA GLY A 193 8.07 -7.39 -10.09
C GLY A 193 8.42 -8.20 -11.32
N GLU A 194 7.90 -7.75 -12.46
CA GLU A 194 8.14 -8.40 -13.76
C GLU A 194 9.47 -8.00 -14.39
N ASP A 195 9.96 -6.81 -14.06
CA ASP A 195 11.18 -6.23 -14.64
C ASP A 195 11.95 -5.37 -13.63
N ALA A 196 13.13 -4.90 -14.07
CA ALA A 196 14.01 -4.07 -13.25
C ALA A 196 13.43 -2.67 -12.96
N VAL A 197 12.55 -2.13 -13.82
CA VAL A 197 11.92 -0.82 -13.59
C VAL A 197 10.93 -0.92 -12.43
N GLU A 198 10.17 -2.00 -12.36
CA GLU A 198 9.26 -2.25 -11.25
C GLU A 198 10.02 -2.47 -9.94
N GLY A 199 11.08 -3.28 -9.98
CA GLY A 199 12.00 -3.44 -8.85
C GLY A 199 12.60 -2.10 -8.39
N ALA A 200 12.92 -1.21 -9.33
CA ALA A 200 13.39 0.14 -9.04
C ALA A 200 12.39 0.97 -8.27
N ILE A 201 11.13 0.94 -8.70
CA ILE A 201 10.07 1.71 -8.05
C ILE A 201 9.84 1.19 -6.63
N VAL A 202 9.87 -0.13 -6.43
CA VAL A 202 9.77 -0.76 -5.11
C VAL A 202 10.93 -0.30 -4.20
N LEU A 203 12.17 -0.36 -4.69
CA LEU A 203 13.35 0.10 -3.96
C LEU A 203 13.28 1.60 -3.65
N TRP A 204 12.91 2.42 -4.64
CA TRP A 204 12.76 3.85 -4.47
C TRP A 204 11.73 4.21 -3.39
N GLN A 205 10.61 3.46 -3.33
CA GLN A 205 9.54 3.71 -2.36
C GLN A 205 9.87 3.17 -0.96
N LEU A 206 10.34 1.93 -0.86
CA LEU A 206 10.42 1.17 0.39
C LEU A 206 11.83 0.89 0.86
N GLY A 207 12.83 1.19 0.03
CA GLY A 207 14.20 0.84 0.31
C GLY A 207 14.80 1.53 1.54
N GLY A 208 14.29 2.70 1.93
CA GLY A 208 14.64 3.35 3.19
C GLY A 208 13.90 2.81 4.43
N VAL A 209 13.01 1.82 4.27
CA VAL A 209 12.16 1.30 5.34
C VAL A 209 12.82 0.06 5.98
N PRO A 210 13.20 0.09 7.28
CA PRO A 210 13.86 -1.04 7.92
C PRO A 210 13.03 -2.34 7.90
N ARG A 211 11.71 -2.25 8.15
CA ARG A 211 10.80 -3.41 8.11
C ARG A 211 10.81 -4.10 6.74
N PHE A 212 10.90 -3.32 5.65
CA PHE A 212 10.98 -3.87 4.31
C PHE A 212 12.29 -4.61 4.06
N ARG A 213 13.43 -4.01 4.45
CA ARG A 213 14.76 -4.64 4.32
C ARG A 213 14.86 -5.97 5.08
N GLN A 214 14.15 -6.09 6.21
CA GLN A 214 14.08 -7.33 6.98
C GLN A 214 13.20 -8.40 6.33
N ALA A 215 12.21 -7.99 5.54
CA ALA A 215 11.25 -8.90 4.92
C ALA A 215 11.77 -9.50 3.60
N VAL A 216 12.72 -8.86 2.93
CA VAL A 216 13.23 -9.27 1.60
C VAL A 216 14.69 -9.67 1.66
N ARG A 217 15.14 -10.51 0.71
CA ARG A 217 16.58 -10.78 0.49
C ARG A 217 17.21 -9.57 -0.17
N PHE A 218 17.50 -8.54 0.62
CA PHE A 218 17.90 -7.23 0.14
C PHE A 218 19.25 -7.26 -0.60
N ALA A 219 20.19 -8.11 -0.18
CA ALA A 219 21.47 -8.30 -0.87
C ALA A 219 21.28 -8.77 -2.32
N ASP A 220 20.47 -9.83 -2.51
CA ASP A 220 20.12 -10.35 -3.84
C ASP A 220 19.49 -9.25 -4.71
N LEU A 221 18.64 -8.40 -4.12
CA LEU A 221 17.97 -7.31 -4.83
C LEU A 221 18.95 -6.22 -5.30
N CYS A 222 19.96 -5.88 -4.49
CA CYS A 222 21.02 -4.95 -4.91
C CYS A 222 21.89 -5.55 -6.04
N GLU A 223 22.30 -6.82 -5.89
CA GLU A 223 23.09 -7.52 -6.91
C GLU A 223 22.33 -7.69 -8.24
N ALA A 224 21.02 -7.95 -8.17
CA ALA A 224 20.15 -8.02 -9.33
C ALA A 224 20.12 -6.70 -10.11
N VAL A 225 20.08 -5.58 -9.39
CA VAL A 225 20.06 -4.26 -10.00
C VAL A 225 21.39 -3.95 -10.68
N ASP A 226 22.51 -4.33 -10.05
CA ASP A 226 23.85 -4.12 -10.60
C ASP A 226 24.10 -4.96 -11.87
N THR A 227 23.52 -6.17 -11.92
CA THR A 227 23.69 -7.11 -13.04
C THR A 227 22.83 -6.78 -14.27
N VAL A 228 21.75 -6.00 -14.13
CA VAL A 228 20.85 -5.66 -15.26
C VAL A 228 21.51 -4.73 -16.30
N GLY A 229 22.71 -4.19 -16.04
CA GLY A 229 23.57 -3.64 -17.09
C GLY A 229 23.22 -2.22 -17.57
N GLU A 230 24.16 -1.63 -18.31
CA GLU A 230 24.27 -0.19 -18.62
C GLU A 230 23.04 0.42 -19.29
N GLY A 231 22.33 1.28 -18.54
CA GLY A 231 21.23 2.11 -19.01
C GLY A 231 20.98 3.23 -18.01
N VAL A 232 20.43 4.36 -18.47
CA VAL A 232 20.18 5.54 -17.61
C VAL A 232 19.29 5.19 -16.41
N VAL A 233 18.34 4.26 -16.59
CA VAL A 233 17.48 3.77 -15.52
C VAL A 233 18.28 2.93 -14.51
N THR A 234 19.23 2.13 -14.98
CA THR A 234 20.08 1.25 -14.15
C THR A 234 21.08 2.03 -13.31
N HIS A 235 21.58 3.19 -13.77
CA HIS A 235 22.48 4.04 -12.97
C HIS A 235 21.80 4.71 -11.78
N GLU A 236 20.60 5.27 -11.95
CA GLU A 236 19.82 5.83 -10.84
C GLU A 236 19.39 4.75 -9.84
N LEU A 237 19.06 3.58 -10.37
CA LEU A 237 18.78 2.36 -9.61
C LEU A 237 19.94 1.92 -8.73
N ALA A 238 21.13 1.74 -9.31
CA ALA A 238 22.34 1.37 -8.59
C ALA A 238 22.69 2.44 -7.54
N ARG A 239 22.55 3.74 -7.89
CA ARG A 239 22.75 4.84 -6.94
C ARG A 239 21.82 4.73 -5.73
N LEU A 240 20.53 4.48 -5.94
CA LEU A 240 19.57 4.32 -4.86
C LEU A 240 19.84 3.07 -4.02
N ALA A 241 20.16 1.94 -4.65
CA ALA A 241 20.51 0.70 -3.97
C ALA A 241 21.76 0.88 -3.08
N HIS A 242 22.82 1.50 -3.60
CA HIS A 242 24.04 1.77 -2.84
C HIS A 242 23.87 2.82 -1.74
N ALA A 243 23.14 3.92 -2.01
CA ALA A 243 22.85 4.94 -0.98
C ALA A 243 22.05 4.37 0.21
N MET A 244 21.35 3.25 0.00
CA MET A 244 20.59 2.57 1.03
C MET A 244 21.40 1.48 1.75
N ALA A 245 22.42 0.91 1.12
CA ALA A 245 23.31 -0.08 1.73
C ALA A 245 24.35 0.56 2.68
N ALA A 246 24.67 1.85 2.47
CA ALA A 246 25.46 2.69 3.37
C ALA A 246 24.67 3.11 4.62
#